data_AF-K7R0Z4-F1
#
_entry.id   AF-K7R0Z4-F1
#
_cell.length_a   1.000
_cell.length_b   1.000
_cell.length_c   1.000
_cell.angle_alpha   90.00
_cell.angle_beta   90.00
_cell.angle_gamma   90.00
#
_symmetry.space_group_name_H-M   'P 1'
#
loop_
_entity.id
_entity.type
_entity.pdbx_description
1 polymer ?
#
loop_
_entity_poly.entity_id
_entity_poly.type
_entity_poly.pdbx_seq_one_letter_code
_entity_poly.pdbx_strand_id
1 'polypeptide(L)' 'MAYIAFFALGAALVTLLFYLILNPRILTTEGETFDLRFIFFMLLLIVLSAATVALMLWLGKAYHLL' A
#
# COMPACT_ATOMS: atom_id res chain seq x y z
N MET A 1 2.06 -8.93 19.13
CA MET A 1 0.94 -7.97 18.93
C MET A 1 1.30 -6.74 18.10
N ALA A 2 2.34 -5.97 18.44
CA ALA A 2 2.68 -4.74 17.69
C ALA A 2 2.93 -4.97 16.17
N TYR A 3 3.66 -6.02 15.79
CA TYR A 3 3.91 -6.35 14.38
C TYR A 3 2.64 -6.68 13.58
N ILE A 4 1.64 -7.27 14.23
CA ILE A 4 0.34 -7.56 13.62
C ILE A 4 -0.42 -6.25 13.38
N ALA A 5 -0.36 -5.31 14.33
CA ALA A 5 -0.92 -3.97 14.14
C ALA A 5 -0.22 -3.21 13.00
N PHE A 6 1.11 -3.32 12.88
CA PHE A 6 1.85 -2.74 11.75
C PHE A 6 1.45 -3.36 10.41
N PHE A 7 1.22 -4.68 10.35
CA PHE A 7 0.70 -5.33 9.15
C PHE A 7 -0.70 -4.82 8.77
N ALA A 8 -1.61 -4.73 9.75
CA ALA A 8 -2.96 -4.19 9.52
C ALA A 8 -2.92 -2.73 9.05
N LEU A 9 -2.03 -1.91 9.63
CA LEU A 9 -1.82 -0.53 9.21
C LEU A 9 -1.25 -0.44 7.80
N GLY A 10 -0.29 -1.30 7.44
CA GLY A 10 0.24 -1.40 6.08
C GLY A 10 -0.86 -1.72 5.06
N ALA A 11 -1.71 -2.71 5.36
CA ALA A 11 -2.85 -3.06 4.52
C ALA A 11 -3.86 -1.90 4.38
N ALA A 12 -4.18 -1.21 5.48
CA ALA A 12 -5.07 -0.04 5.46
C ALA A 12 -4.52 1.10 4.59
N LEU A 13 -3.20 1.35 4.66
CA LEU A 13 -2.55 2.36 3.82
C LEU A 13 -2.58 1.97 2.34
N VAL A 14 -2.35 0.70 2.00
CA VAL A 14 -2.50 0.20 0.62
C VAL A 14 -3.94 0.43 0.12
N THR A 15 -4.94 0.06 0.92
CA THR A 15 -6.36 0.29 0.58
C THR A 15 -6.68 1.78 0.39
N LEU A 16 -6.18 2.64 1.29
CA LEU A 16 -6.37 4.08 1.20
C LEU A 16 -5.78 4.64 -0.10
N LEU A 17 -4.54 4.28 -0.44
CA LEU A 17 -3.87 4.75 -1.65
C LEU A 17 -4.58 4.28 -2.92
N PHE A 18 -5.07 3.04 -2.96
CA PHE A 18 -5.93 2.56 -4.04
C PHE A 18 -7.20 3.39 -4.19
N TYR A 19 -7.90 3.66 -3.08
CA TYR A 19 -9.10 4.48 -3.11
C TYR A 19 -8.81 5.91 -3.61
N LEU A 20 -7.72 6.52 -3.15
CA LEU A 20 -7.38 7.89 -3.52
C LEU A 20 -7.09 8.04 -5.02
N ILE A 21 -6.46 7.05 -5.66
CA ILE A 21 -6.08 7.15 -7.07
C ILE A 21 -7.09 6.54 -8.05
N LEU A 22 -7.87 5.53 -7.63
CA LEU A 22 -8.80 4.79 -8.49
C LEU A 22 -10.28 5.13 -8.28
N ASN A 23 -10.63 6.05 -7.37
CA ASN A 23 -12.04 6.43 -7.26
C ASN A 23 -12.54 7.13 -8.54
N PRO A 24 -13.83 6.96 -8.91
CA PRO A 24 -14.37 7.50 -10.16
C PRO A 24 -14.18 9.01 -10.33
N ARG A 25 -14.27 9.78 -9.23
CA ARG A 25 -14.10 11.24 -9.24
C ARG A 25 -12.68 11.66 -9.62
N ILE A 26 -11.67 10.91 -9.19
CA ILE A 26 -10.27 11.21 -9.47
C ILE A 26 -9.92 10.79 -10.90
N LEU A 27 -10.46 9.67 -11.39
CA LEU A 27 -10.24 9.21 -12.75
C LEU A 27 -10.79 10.18 -13.82
N THR A 28 -11.77 11.02 -13.48
CA THR A 28 -12.26 12.09 -14.37
C THR A 28 -11.42 13.35 -14.32
N THR A 29 -10.27 13.35 -13.62
CA THR A 29 -9.37 14.52 -13.59
C THR A 29 -8.67 14.64 -14.94
N GLU A 30 -8.93 15.72 -15.65
CA GLU A 30 -8.28 16.01 -16.93
C GLU A 30 -6.93 16.73 -16.70
N GLY A 31 -5.89 16.30 -17.42
CA GLY A 31 -4.58 16.93 -17.44
C GLY A 31 -3.44 15.96 -17.73
N GLU A 32 -2.46 16.37 -18.54
CA GLU A 32 -1.32 15.53 -18.96
C GLU A 32 -0.48 15.02 -17.77
N THR A 33 -0.51 15.74 -16.64
CA THR A 33 0.20 15.35 -15.42
C THR A 33 -0.49 14.23 -14.63
N PHE A 34 -1.74 13.91 -14.96
CA PHE A 34 -2.51 12.86 -14.29
C PHE A 34 -1.86 11.48 -14.46
N ASP A 35 -1.38 11.19 -15.67
CA ASP A 35 -0.75 9.89 -15.99
C ASP A 35 0.51 9.67 -15.14
N LEU A 36 1.34 10.72 -14.99
CA LEU A 36 2.53 10.64 -14.15
C LEU A 36 2.16 10.47 -12.68
N ARG A 37 1.14 11.19 -12.20
CA ARG A 37 0.62 11.03 -10.83
C ARG A 37 0.12 9.61 -10.60
N PHE A 38 -0.62 9.04 -11.55
CA PHE A 38 -1.13 7.68 -11.48
C PHE A 38 0.00 6.67 -11.35
N ILE A 39 1.00 6.73 -12.24
CA ILE A 39 2.15 5.81 -12.22
C ILE A 39 2.96 5.96 -10.92
N PHE A 40 3.13 7.18 -10.41
CA PHE A 40 3.80 7.41 -9.14
C PHE A 40 3.07 6.73 -7.97
N PHE A 41 1.74 6.81 -7.91
CA PHE A 41 0.93 6.09 -6.93
C PHE A 41 1.07 4.57 -7.07
N MET A 42 1.09 4.05 -8.30
CA MET A 42 1.31 2.62 -8.54
C MET A 42 2.68 2.16 -8.04
N LEU A 43 3.74 2.95 -8.28
CA LEU A 43 5.08 2.65 -7.78
C LEU A 43 5.12 2.60 -6.25
N LEU A 44 4.48 3.56 -5.58
CA LEU A 44 4.36 3.59 -4.13
C LEU A 44 3.59 2.36 -3.60
N LEU A 45 2.50 1.98 -4.27
CA LEU A 45 1.69 0.81 -3.92
C LEU A 45 2.47 -0.50 -4.05
N ILE A 46 3.34 -0.63 -5.05
CA ILE A 46 4.23 -1.80 -5.21
C ILE A 46 5.14 -1.92 -3.99
N VAL A 47 5.84 -0.85 -3.63
CA VAL A 47 6.78 -0.85 -2.49
C VAL A 47 6.05 -1.14 -1.19
N LEU A 48 4.92 -0.47 -0.94
CA LEU A 48 4.16 -0.63 0.29
C LEU A 48 3.58 -2.04 0.43
N SER A 49 3.03 -2.60 -0.65
CA SER A 49 2.49 -3.96 -0.67
C SER A 49 3.59 -5.00 -0.45
N ALA A 50 4.71 -4.86 -1.16
CA ALA A 50 5.87 -5.75 -1.01
C ALA A 50 6.42 -5.72 0.43
N ALA A 51 6.57 -4.53 1.01
CA ALA A 51 7.03 -4.37 2.39
C ALA A 51 6.05 -4.97 3.41
N THR A 52 4.75 -4.76 3.22
CA THR A 52 3.70 -5.28 4.11
C THR A 52 3.69 -6.81 4.11
N VAL A 53 3.80 -7.45 2.94
CA VAL A 53 3.87 -8.91 2.83
C VAL A 53 5.20 -9.44 3.35
N ALA A 54 6.32 -8.78 3.03
CA ALA A 54 7.65 -9.15 3.53
C ALA A 54 7.72 -9.14 5.06
N LEU A 55 7.07 -8.17 5.72
CA LEU A 55 6.96 -8.11 7.18
C LEU A 55 6.32 -9.38 7.73
N MET A 56 5.22 -9.86 7.13
CA MET A 56 4.52 -11.05 7.60
C MET A 56 5.33 -12.33 7.34
N LEU A 57 6.00 -12.42 6.19
CA LEU A 57 6.90 -13.54 5.87
C LEU A 57 8.09 -13.62 6.83
N TRP A 58 8.65 -12.47 7.20
CA TRP A 58 9.71 -12.38 8.19
C TRP A 58 9.21 -12.75 9.59
N LEU A 59 8.04 -12.23 10.00
CA LEU A 59 7.42 -12.55 11.29
C LEU A 59 7.12 -14.05 11.42
N GLY A 60 6.71 -14.71 10.34
CA GLY A 60 6.49 -16.17 10.32
C GLY A 60 7.74 -17.01 10.62
N LYS A 61 8.94 -16.43 10.53
CA LYS A 61 10.21 -17.06 10.94
C LYS A 61 10.69 -16.61 12.31
N ALA A 62 10.06 -15.59 12.90
CA ALA A 62 10.43 -15.03 14.19
C ALA A 62 9.64 -15.72 15.32
N TYR A 63 9.93 -17.02 15.53
CA TYR A 63 9.24 -17.88 16.50
C TYR A 63 9.21 -17.36 17.94
N HIS A 64 10.11 -16.43 18.31
CA HIS A 64 10.16 -15.83 19.63
C HIS A 64 9.30 -14.57 19.80
N LEU A 65 8.72 -14.04 18.70
CA LEU A 65 7.96 -12.78 18.67
C LEU A 65 6.45 -12.98 18.43
N LEU A 66 6.03 -14.23 18.20
CA LEU A 66 4.64 -14.67 18.08
C LEU A 66 4.20 -15.36 19.37
#